data_AF-A0AAJ6DBK3-F1
#
_entry.id   AF-A0AAJ6DBK3-F1
#
_cell.length_a   1.000
_cell.length_b   1.000
_cell.length_c   1.000
_cell.angle_alpha   90.00
_cell.angle_beta   90.00
_cell.angle_gamma   90.00
#
_symmetry.space_group_name_H-M   'P 1'
#
loop_
_entity.id
_entity.type
_entity.pdbx_description
1 polymer ?
#
loop_
_entity_poly.entity_id
_entity_poly.type
_entity_poly.pdbx_seq_one_letter_code
_entity_poly.pdbx_strand_id
1 'polypeptide(L)'
;MTKISPSNLSAQLSYRARGNPWNTQPVTAISNCFPGLEFDFRVIWRRMFEGLLLMECHNLVIDGEGPLAELKNHRLLGIEDPERVGVAPLPLVVETFGTTMPGNVDELGNPHNKNGVSFMEWSNSLARIFDAQGRTVTGYFTADESLDEVLLPTDKTEFARLKKVGLTVRRIFEVSPIDNQPMATISQSLIEPGELSQGLCSPWQNDYRECACYYWAASRPDYVNVVDGPDGVSRGDNWMAVERPPGGGYVLDDRSDSSVWSYEQLFQNWQGHLKFVVGGSEAQDAEDRADQS
;
A
#
# COMPACT_ATOMS: atom_id res chain seq x y z
N MET A 1 -32.14 29.71 -4.40
CA MET A 1 -31.32 28.55 -3.96
C MET A 1 -30.42 28.17 -5.11
N THR A 2 -29.14 28.49 -5.01
CA THR A 2 -28.15 28.27 -6.08
C THR A 2 -27.75 26.80 -6.08
N LYS A 3 -28.07 26.11 -7.17
CA LYS A 3 -27.83 24.68 -7.37
C LYS A 3 -26.34 24.48 -7.68
N ILE A 4 -25.64 23.66 -6.89
CA ILE A 4 -24.22 23.35 -7.11
C ILE A 4 -24.12 22.54 -8.42
N SER A 5 -23.33 23.03 -9.39
CA SER A 5 -23.06 22.34 -10.66
C SER A 5 -21.79 21.49 -10.54
N PRO A 6 -21.74 20.23 -11.04
CA PRO A 6 -20.61 19.31 -10.90
C PRO A 6 -19.36 19.68 -11.73
N SER A 7 -19.32 20.85 -12.36
CA SER A 7 -18.37 21.16 -13.44
C SER A 7 -17.05 21.80 -13.00
N ASN A 8 -16.83 22.07 -11.72
CA ASN A 8 -15.57 22.64 -11.25
C ASN A 8 -14.64 21.56 -10.66
N LEU A 9 -14.04 20.77 -11.55
CA LEU A 9 -13.06 19.74 -11.19
C LEU A 9 -11.86 20.32 -10.41
N SER A 10 -11.47 21.56 -10.69
CA SER A 10 -10.43 22.26 -9.93
C SER A 10 -10.83 22.54 -8.48
N ALA A 11 -12.11 22.82 -8.20
CA ALA A 11 -12.61 22.96 -6.83
C ALA A 11 -12.66 21.62 -6.07
N GLN A 12 -12.82 20.50 -6.77
CA GLN A 12 -12.70 19.16 -6.16
C GLN A 12 -11.25 18.83 -5.83
N LEU A 13 -10.28 19.17 -6.69
CA LEU A 13 -8.86 19.00 -6.43
C LEU A 13 -8.34 19.88 -5.28
N SER A 14 -8.88 21.10 -5.14
CA SER A 14 -8.55 22.02 -4.05
C SER A 14 -9.39 21.81 -2.79
N TYR A 15 -10.31 20.85 -2.78
CA TYR A 15 -11.13 20.56 -1.62
C TYR A 15 -10.26 19.98 -0.51
N ARG A 16 -10.07 20.75 0.54
CA ARG A 16 -9.41 20.30 1.77
C ARG A 16 -10.46 19.73 2.71
N ALA A 17 -10.41 18.43 2.94
CA ALA A 17 -11.21 17.81 3.98
C ALA A 17 -10.95 18.50 5.33
N ARG A 18 -12.02 18.66 6.13
CA ARG A 18 -11.93 19.29 7.43
C ARG A 18 -11.00 18.49 8.35
N GLY A 19 -10.12 19.20 9.07
CA GLY A 19 -9.14 18.60 9.99
C GLY A 19 -7.77 18.35 9.36
N ASN A 20 -7.65 18.44 8.02
CA ASN A 20 -6.38 18.16 7.37
C ASN A 20 -5.49 19.41 7.17
N PRO A 21 -4.17 19.30 7.42
CA PRO A 21 -3.21 20.34 7.05
C PRO A 21 -3.05 20.48 5.53
N TRP A 22 -2.41 21.56 5.06
CA TRP A 22 -2.29 21.87 3.62
C TRP A 22 -1.62 20.76 2.80
N ASN A 23 -0.66 20.06 3.40
CA ASN A 23 0.11 18.97 2.78
C ASN A 23 -0.68 17.68 2.53
N THR A 24 -1.98 17.62 2.83
CA THR A 24 -2.83 16.45 2.47
C THR A 24 -3.62 16.65 1.18
N GLN A 25 -3.45 17.76 0.46
CA GLN A 25 -4.16 17.96 -0.80
C GLN A 25 -3.54 17.09 -1.91
N PRO A 26 -4.31 16.66 -2.93
CA PRO A 26 -3.75 15.97 -4.07
C PRO A 26 -2.63 16.75 -4.80
N VAL A 27 -2.62 18.08 -4.70
CA VAL A 27 -1.55 18.93 -5.25
C VAL A 27 -0.26 18.90 -4.42
N THR A 28 -0.35 18.51 -3.16
CA THR A 28 0.82 18.34 -2.26
C THR A 28 1.21 16.89 -2.10
N ALA A 29 0.31 15.96 -2.42
CA ALA A 29 0.58 14.55 -2.47
C ALA A 29 1.16 14.20 -3.83
N ILE A 30 2.37 13.66 -3.81
CA ILE A 30 2.86 12.93 -4.97
C ILE A 30 2.45 11.47 -4.74
N SER A 31 1.32 11.03 -5.29
CA SER A 31 0.71 9.73 -4.95
C SER A 31 0.44 8.89 -6.20
N ASN A 32 0.96 7.65 -6.18
CA ASN A 32 0.47 6.52 -6.97
C ASN A 32 -0.59 5.77 -6.13
N CYS A 33 -1.48 5.03 -6.78
CA CYS A 33 -2.35 3.95 -6.28
C CYS A 33 -1.65 2.86 -5.45
N PHE A 34 -0.34 2.95 -5.22
CA PHE A 34 0.40 2.17 -4.23
C PHE A 34 0.92 3.15 -3.19
N PRO A 35 0.54 3.02 -1.90
CA PRO A 35 1.06 3.91 -0.88
C PRO A 35 2.58 3.83 -0.87
N GLY A 36 3.21 5.00 -0.99
CA GLY A 36 4.66 5.15 -0.98
C GLY A 36 5.24 4.88 0.40
N LEU A 37 6.55 5.06 0.50
CA LEU A 37 7.39 4.81 1.68
C LEU A 37 7.03 5.68 2.91
N GLU A 38 5.91 6.38 2.90
CA GLU A 38 5.49 7.27 3.97
C GLU A 38 4.55 6.57 4.96
N PHE A 39 3.64 5.70 4.49
CA PHE A 39 2.65 5.05 5.33
C PHE A 39 2.25 3.66 4.81
N ASP A 40 2.20 2.68 5.71
CA ASP A 40 1.60 1.38 5.48
C ASP A 40 0.13 1.38 5.91
N PHE A 41 -0.80 1.55 4.96
CA PHE A 41 -2.22 1.54 5.25
C PHE A 41 -2.82 0.14 5.48
N ARG A 42 -2.07 -0.92 5.20
CA ARG A 42 -2.51 -2.31 5.47
C ARG A 42 -2.80 -2.50 6.94
N VAL A 43 -2.12 -1.75 7.81
CA VAL A 43 -2.29 -1.83 9.27
C VAL A 43 -3.72 -1.50 9.73
N ILE A 44 -4.50 -0.76 8.93
CA ILE A 44 -5.94 -0.53 9.18
C ILE A 44 -6.69 -1.87 9.26
N TRP A 45 -6.32 -2.83 8.41
CA TRP A 45 -6.97 -4.14 8.34
C TRP A 45 -6.81 -4.93 9.64
N ARG A 46 -5.70 -4.75 10.36
CA ARG A 46 -5.34 -5.52 11.57
C ARG A 46 -6.43 -5.49 12.63
N ARG A 47 -7.09 -4.35 12.82
CA ARG A 47 -8.13 -4.16 13.84
C ARG A 47 -9.49 -3.84 13.24
N MET A 48 -9.71 -4.16 11.96
CA MET A 48 -10.93 -3.80 11.24
C MET A 48 -12.20 -4.37 11.88
N PHE A 49 -12.07 -5.50 12.58
CA PHE A 49 -13.17 -6.12 13.32
C PHE A 49 -13.00 -5.91 14.83
N GLU A 50 -14.09 -5.59 15.52
CA GLU A 50 -14.07 -5.41 16.97
C GLU A 50 -13.61 -6.69 17.69
N GLY A 51 -12.68 -6.54 18.62
CA GLY A 51 -12.15 -7.65 19.41
C GLY A 51 -11.29 -8.67 18.64
N LEU A 52 -10.84 -8.36 17.41
CA LEU A 52 -9.98 -9.25 16.63
C LEU A 52 -8.73 -8.52 16.14
N LEU A 53 -7.57 -9.16 16.28
CA LEU A 53 -6.30 -8.70 15.73
C LEU A 53 -5.83 -9.66 14.63
N LEU A 54 -5.75 -9.16 13.41
CA LEU A 54 -5.27 -9.88 12.24
C LEU A 54 -3.84 -9.47 11.88
N MET A 55 -3.12 -10.39 11.26
CA MET A 55 -1.92 -10.08 10.48
C MET A 55 -2.35 -9.55 9.12
N GLU A 56 -1.94 -8.32 8.81
CA GLU A 56 -2.41 -7.55 7.65
C GLU A 56 -2.04 -8.16 6.30
N CYS A 57 -0.96 -8.92 6.22
CA CYS A 57 -0.49 -9.50 4.97
C CYS A 57 -1.12 -10.85 4.62
N HIS A 58 -1.76 -11.55 5.57
CA HIS A 58 -2.26 -12.90 5.31
C HIS A 58 -3.45 -13.38 6.17
N ASN A 59 -4.16 -12.49 6.87
CA ASN A 59 -5.38 -12.80 7.63
C ASN A 59 -5.25 -13.86 8.75
N LEU A 60 -4.04 -14.10 9.26
CA LEU A 60 -3.90 -14.92 10.46
C LEU A 60 -4.42 -14.13 11.66
N VAL A 61 -5.22 -14.77 12.50
CA VAL A 61 -5.64 -14.20 13.77
C VAL A 61 -4.47 -14.29 14.75
N ILE A 62 -3.95 -13.13 15.12
CA ILE A 62 -2.86 -12.97 16.09
C ILE A 62 -3.41 -12.97 17.51
N ASP A 63 -4.56 -12.31 17.70
CA ASP A 63 -5.23 -12.26 18.99
C ASP A 63 -6.73 -12.02 18.85
N GLY A 64 -7.48 -12.31 19.92
CA GLY A 64 -8.92 -12.10 19.97
C GLY A 64 -9.43 -11.89 21.39
N GLU A 65 -10.51 -11.14 21.53
CA GLU A 65 -11.15 -10.83 22.80
C GLU A 65 -12.41 -11.68 23.03
N GLY A 66 -12.63 -12.07 24.29
CA GLY A 66 -13.83 -12.81 24.68
C GLY A 66 -14.01 -14.09 23.85
N PRO A 67 -15.18 -14.32 23.22
CA PRO A 67 -15.40 -15.50 22.36
C PRO A 67 -14.46 -15.60 21.15
N LEU A 68 -13.85 -14.49 20.71
CA LEU A 68 -12.95 -14.47 19.57
C LEU A 68 -11.53 -14.96 19.93
N ALA A 69 -11.20 -15.08 21.22
CA ALA A 69 -9.90 -15.57 21.67
C ALA A 69 -9.60 -16.99 21.17
N GLU A 70 -10.63 -17.82 20.98
CA GLU A 70 -10.50 -19.18 20.43
C GLU A 70 -10.09 -19.20 18.94
N LEU A 71 -10.13 -18.05 18.26
CA LEU A 71 -9.72 -17.96 16.85
C LEU A 71 -8.22 -17.73 16.68
N LYS A 72 -7.45 -17.60 17.76
CA LYS A 72 -5.99 -17.43 17.66
C LYS A 72 -5.37 -18.56 16.82
N ASN A 73 -4.47 -18.19 15.91
CA ASN A 73 -3.86 -19.09 14.90
C ASN A 73 -4.82 -19.67 13.84
N HIS A 74 -6.09 -19.29 13.83
CA HIS A 74 -6.98 -19.53 12.69
C HIS A 74 -6.78 -18.45 11.62
N ARG A 75 -7.21 -18.74 10.39
CA ARG A 75 -7.16 -17.79 9.28
C ARG A 75 -8.54 -17.36 8.85
N LEU A 76 -8.75 -16.06 8.65
CA LEU A 76 -9.96 -15.54 8.03
C LEU A 76 -9.88 -15.75 6.51
N LEU A 77 -10.75 -16.59 5.98
CA LEU A 77 -10.75 -17.04 4.58
C LEU A 77 -11.79 -16.32 3.73
N GLY A 78 -12.89 -15.88 4.35
CA GLY A 78 -13.97 -15.21 3.64
C GLY A 78 -14.87 -14.39 4.54
N ILE A 79 -15.59 -13.45 3.93
CA ILE A 79 -16.55 -12.58 4.60
C ILE A 79 -17.86 -12.57 3.82
N GLU A 80 -18.98 -12.68 4.52
CA GLU A 80 -20.32 -12.53 3.95
C GLU A 80 -21.06 -11.42 4.67
N ASP A 81 -21.61 -10.48 3.90
CA ASP A 81 -22.50 -9.43 4.41
C ASP A 81 -23.95 -9.92 4.29
N PRO A 82 -24.65 -10.17 5.42
CA PRO A 82 -26.03 -10.65 5.40
C PRO A 82 -27.01 -9.73 4.68
N GLU A 83 -26.71 -8.44 4.54
CA GLU A 83 -27.55 -7.50 3.78
C GLU A 83 -27.39 -7.63 2.26
N ARG A 84 -26.32 -8.28 1.79
CA ARG A 84 -26.07 -8.55 0.36
C ARG A 84 -26.61 -9.92 -0.02
N VAL A 85 -27.94 -10.01 -0.07
CA VAL A 85 -28.65 -11.26 -0.40
C VAL A 85 -28.24 -11.80 -1.77
N GLY A 86 -27.94 -13.10 -1.83
CA GLY A 86 -27.61 -13.81 -3.08
C GLY A 86 -26.17 -13.64 -3.55
N VAL A 87 -25.31 -12.99 -2.74
CA VAL A 87 -23.88 -12.86 -3.00
C VAL A 87 -23.14 -13.93 -2.20
N ALA A 88 -22.29 -14.71 -2.88
CA ALA A 88 -21.43 -15.68 -2.21
C ALA A 88 -20.45 -14.98 -1.26
N PRO A 89 -19.95 -15.68 -0.21
CA PRO A 89 -18.90 -15.15 0.64
C PRO A 89 -17.72 -14.65 -0.19
N LEU A 90 -17.27 -13.43 0.10
CA LEU A 90 -16.11 -12.84 -0.52
C LEU A 90 -14.87 -13.62 -0.08
N PRO A 91 -14.17 -14.35 -0.97
CA PRO A 91 -12.91 -14.97 -0.62
C PRO A 91 -11.89 -13.86 -0.35
N LEU A 92 -11.04 -14.09 0.65
CA LEU A 92 -9.94 -13.18 0.96
C LEU A 92 -8.59 -13.72 0.48
N VAL A 93 -8.49 -14.99 0.12
CA VAL A 93 -7.26 -15.62 -0.36
C VAL A 93 -7.52 -16.16 -1.76
N VAL A 94 -6.56 -15.98 -2.67
CA VAL A 94 -6.63 -16.42 -4.07
C VAL A 94 -5.44 -17.29 -4.44
N GLU A 95 -5.63 -18.14 -5.44
CA GLU A 95 -4.56 -18.89 -6.07
C GLU A 95 -3.62 -17.93 -6.81
N THR A 96 -2.31 -18.17 -6.71
CA THR A 96 -1.30 -17.42 -7.44
C THR A 96 -0.62 -18.30 -8.49
N PHE A 97 -0.66 -17.79 -9.72
CA PHE A 97 -0.06 -18.45 -10.88
C PHE A 97 1.13 -17.64 -11.38
N GLY A 98 2.16 -18.35 -11.84
CA GLY A 98 3.35 -17.74 -12.38
C GLY A 98 3.08 -17.08 -13.73
N THR A 99 4.09 -16.39 -14.25
CA THR A 99 4.04 -15.89 -15.63
C THR A 99 3.75 -17.06 -16.56
N THR A 100 2.58 -17.00 -17.22
CA THR A 100 2.16 -18.05 -18.14
C THR A 100 3.06 -18.02 -19.37
N MET A 101 3.86 -19.06 -19.57
CA MET A 101 4.69 -19.25 -20.77
C MET A 101 4.02 -20.30 -21.66
N PRO A 102 4.18 -20.26 -23.00
CA PRO A 102 3.64 -21.31 -23.85
C PRO A 102 4.15 -22.69 -23.41
N GLY A 103 3.24 -23.55 -22.95
CA GLY A 103 3.56 -24.88 -22.43
C GLY A 103 3.91 -24.96 -20.95
N ASN A 104 3.82 -23.87 -20.19
CA ASN A 104 4.03 -23.87 -18.75
C ASN A 104 3.00 -23.00 -18.00
N VAL A 105 2.23 -23.64 -17.13
CA VAL A 105 1.33 -23.01 -16.16
C VAL A 105 1.76 -23.53 -14.78
N ASP A 106 2.81 -22.94 -14.23
CA ASP A 106 3.28 -23.31 -12.88
C ASP A 106 2.49 -22.54 -11.83
N GLU A 107 1.91 -23.26 -10.87
CA GLU A 107 1.45 -22.69 -9.60
C GLU A 107 2.65 -22.10 -8.85
N LEU A 108 2.51 -20.92 -8.23
CA LEU A 108 3.60 -20.23 -7.52
C LEU A 108 3.90 -20.82 -6.13
N GLY A 109 3.62 -22.11 -5.93
CA GLY A 109 3.94 -22.82 -4.70
C GLY A 109 5.44 -22.90 -4.45
N ASN A 110 5.87 -22.71 -3.20
CA ASN A 110 7.26 -22.92 -2.78
C ASN A 110 7.31 -23.42 -1.32
N PRO A 111 8.47 -23.82 -0.75
CA PRO A 111 8.53 -24.35 0.61
C PRO A 111 7.94 -23.43 1.71
N HIS A 112 7.90 -22.11 1.47
CA HIS A 112 7.33 -21.09 2.36
C HIS A 112 5.89 -20.70 2.00
N ASN A 113 5.43 -20.99 0.78
CA ASN A 113 4.04 -20.85 0.34
C ASN A 113 3.58 -22.16 -0.32
N LYS A 114 3.38 -23.20 0.49
CA LYS A 114 3.18 -24.57 -0.02
C LYS A 114 1.92 -24.71 -0.87
N ASN A 115 0.93 -23.87 -0.61
CA ASN A 115 -0.37 -23.93 -1.27
C ASN A 115 -0.43 -23.04 -2.52
N GLY A 116 0.61 -22.25 -2.81
CA GLY A 116 0.63 -21.37 -3.98
C GLY A 116 -0.52 -20.35 -3.96
N VAL A 117 -0.80 -19.81 -2.78
CA VAL A 117 -1.89 -18.85 -2.59
C VAL A 117 -1.35 -17.52 -2.14
N SER A 118 -2.16 -16.47 -2.24
CA SER A 118 -1.84 -15.19 -1.61
C SER A 118 -3.10 -14.51 -1.13
N PHE A 119 -2.97 -13.74 -0.08
CA PHE A 119 -4.00 -12.81 0.34
C PHE A 119 -4.35 -11.87 -0.81
N MET A 120 -5.65 -11.76 -1.10
CA MET A 120 -6.15 -10.73 -2.01
C MET A 120 -5.74 -9.36 -1.49
N GLU A 121 -5.46 -8.46 -2.42
CA GLU A 121 -5.04 -7.11 -2.12
C GLU A 121 -6.02 -6.48 -1.09
N TRP A 122 -5.48 -6.08 0.06
CA TRP A 122 -6.21 -5.64 1.25
C TRP A 122 -7.19 -4.50 0.97
N SER A 123 -6.88 -3.59 0.03
CA SER A 123 -7.76 -2.48 -0.30
C SER A 123 -9.03 -2.95 -0.98
N ASN A 124 -8.98 -4.04 -1.78
CA ASN A 124 -10.17 -4.66 -2.33
C ASN A 124 -11.05 -5.26 -1.23
N SER A 125 -10.46 -5.98 -0.26
CA SER A 125 -11.21 -6.52 0.89
C SER A 125 -11.86 -5.40 1.70
N LEU A 126 -11.11 -4.33 1.97
CA LEU A 126 -11.59 -3.16 2.70
C LEU A 126 -12.73 -2.45 1.96
N ALA A 127 -12.57 -2.20 0.65
CA ALA A 127 -13.59 -1.57 -0.18
C ALA A 127 -14.88 -2.37 -0.20
N ARG A 128 -14.80 -3.71 -0.18
CA ARG A 128 -15.96 -4.60 -0.20
C ARG A 128 -16.76 -4.57 1.10
N ILE A 129 -16.12 -4.32 2.24
CA ILE A 129 -16.78 -4.22 3.55
C ILE A 129 -16.99 -2.78 4.01
N PHE A 130 -16.62 -1.78 3.20
CA PHE A 130 -16.71 -0.37 3.55
C PHE A 130 -18.13 0.05 3.95
N ASP A 131 -19.15 -0.43 3.23
CA ASP A 131 -20.55 -0.13 3.55
C ASP A 131 -21.08 -0.89 4.79
N ALA A 132 -20.29 -1.82 5.34
CA ALA A 132 -20.64 -2.62 6.51
C ALA A 132 -20.14 -2.03 7.84
N GLN A 133 -19.47 -0.87 7.82
CA GLN A 133 -19.02 -0.18 9.03
C GLN A 133 -20.15 0.03 10.04
N GLY A 134 -19.95 -0.46 11.26
CA GLY A 134 -20.93 -0.47 12.35
C GLY A 134 -21.94 -1.61 12.31
N ARG A 135 -21.88 -2.49 11.29
CA ARG A 135 -22.73 -3.68 11.16
C ARG A 135 -21.92 -4.94 11.42
N THR A 136 -22.63 -6.04 11.69
CA THR A 136 -22.04 -7.37 11.85
C THR A 136 -22.06 -8.12 10.52
N VAL A 137 -20.88 -8.57 10.08
CA VAL A 137 -20.70 -9.49 8.94
C VAL A 137 -20.36 -10.89 9.44
N THR A 138 -20.54 -11.90 8.62
CA THR A 138 -20.11 -13.27 8.94
C THR A 138 -18.69 -13.50 8.44
N GLY A 139 -17.76 -13.76 9.34
CA GLY A 139 -16.42 -14.24 9.03
C GLY A 139 -16.35 -15.76 8.97
N TYR A 140 -15.67 -16.27 7.96
CA TYR A 140 -15.40 -17.69 7.76
C TYR A 140 -13.93 -17.98 8.04
N PHE A 141 -13.67 -18.80 9.06
CA PHE A 141 -12.32 -19.15 9.51
C PHE A 141 -12.02 -20.63 9.28
N THR A 142 -10.73 -20.95 9.18
CA THR A 142 -10.27 -22.35 9.15
C THR A 142 -10.89 -23.15 10.30
N ALA A 143 -11.25 -24.42 10.03
CA ALA A 143 -11.82 -25.30 11.05
C ALA A 143 -10.83 -25.55 12.20
N ASP A 144 -9.57 -25.75 11.83
CA ASP A 144 -8.42 -25.97 12.72
C ASP A 144 -7.41 -24.82 12.60
N GLU A 145 -6.48 -24.70 13.54
CA GLU A 145 -5.37 -23.75 13.46
C GLU A 145 -4.53 -24.00 12.19
N SER A 146 -4.10 -22.94 11.51
CA SER A 146 -3.35 -23.05 10.25
C SER A 146 -2.29 -21.96 10.13
N LEU A 147 -1.03 -22.35 10.29
CA LEU A 147 0.11 -21.47 10.00
C LEU A 147 0.35 -21.32 8.49
N ASP A 148 -0.06 -22.29 7.67
CA ASP A 148 0.02 -22.20 6.22
C ASP A 148 -1.19 -21.41 5.67
N GLU A 149 -0.97 -20.58 4.65
CA GLU A 149 -2.05 -19.87 3.94
C GLU A 149 -2.90 -20.86 3.14
N VAL A 150 -4.23 -20.75 3.21
CA VAL A 150 -5.16 -21.69 2.56
C VAL A 150 -6.29 -20.93 1.88
N LEU A 151 -6.86 -21.53 0.83
CA LEU A 151 -8.04 -20.99 0.15
C LEU A 151 -9.30 -21.18 0.97
N LEU A 152 -10.30 -20.35 0.69
CA LEU A 152 -11.67 -20.65 1.05
C LEU A 152 -12.13 -21.92 0.29
N PRO A 153 -12.49 -23.02 0.98
CA PRO A 153 -12.91 -24.25 0.32
C PRO A 153 -14.15 -24.04 -0.55
N THR A 154 -14.14 -24.61 -1.76
CA THR A 154 -15.30 -24.64 -2.66
C THR A 154 -16.16 -25.89 -2.46
N ASP A 155 -15.57 -26.96 -1.90
CA ASP A 155 -16.30 -28.17 -1.51
C ASP A 155 -17.27 -27.87 -0.36
N LYS A 156 -18.52 -28.33 -0.49
CA LYS A 156 -19.59 -28.01 0.48
C LYS A 156 -19.36 -28.66 1.84
N THR A 157 -18.77 -29.85 1.89
CA THR A 157 -18.52 -30.56 3.13
C THR A 157 -17.39 -29.88 3.90
N GLU A 158 -16.30 -29.52 3.23
CA GLU A 158 -15.20 -28.76 3.84
C GLU A 158 -15.63 -27.34 4.23
N PHE A 159 -16.41 -26.66 3.38
CA PHE A 159 -16.96 -25.34 3.70
C PHE A 159 -17.87 -25.39 4.95
N ALA A 160 -18.62 -26.47 5.15
CA ALA A 160 -19.48 -26.65 6.31
C ALA A 160 -18.69 -26.83 7.63
N ARG A 161 -17.41 -27.21 7.56
CA ARG A 161 -16.53 -27.36 8.73
C ARG A 161 -15.92 -26.05 9.21
N LEU A 162 -15.95 -25.01 8.38
CA LEU A 162 -15.38 -23.70 8.73
C LEU A 162 -16.06 -23.13 9.98
N LYS A 163 -15.26 -22.47 10.84
CA LYS A 163 -15.79 -21.70 11.97
C LYS A 163 -16.47 -20.45 11.43
N LYS A 164 -17.75 -20.27 11.76
CA LYS A 164 -18.56 -19.11 11.34
C LYS A 164 -18.77 -18.21 12.53
N VAL A 165 -18.34 -16.96 12.42
CA VAL A 165 -18.34 -16.01 13.54
C VAL A 165 -18.85 -14.66 13.08
N GLY A 166 -19.70 -14.03 13.89
CA GLY A 166 -20.14 -12.65 13.64
C GLY A 166 -19.02 -11.67 13.99
N LEU A 167 -18.69 -10.78 13.07
CA LEU A 167 -17.65 -9.76 13.20
C LEU A 167 -18.26 -8.38 13.02
N THR A 168 -18.17 -7.53 14.04
CA THR A 168 -18.58 -6.12 13.92
C THR A 168 -17.49 -5.33 13.21
N VAL A 169 -17.82 -4.71 12.08
CA VAL A 169 -16.88 -3.90 11.30
C VAL A 169 -16.72 -2.53 11.96
N ARG A 170 -15.51 -2.13 12.32
CA ARG A 170 -15.24 -0.80 12.89
C ARG A 170 -15.43 0.31 11.85
N ARG A 171 -15.47 1.56 12.30
CA ARG A 171 -15.40 2.73 11.40
C ARG A 171 -13.96 3.06 11.09
N ILE A 172 -13.66 3.31 9.82
CA ILE A 172 -12.33 3.67 9.34
C ILE A 172 -11.95 5.09 9.76
N PHE A 173 -12.93 6.00 9.73
CA PHE A 173 -12.72 7.41 10.04
C PHE A 173 -13.51 7.86 11.27
N GLU A 174 -12.93 8.81 12.00
CA GLU A 174 -13.57 9.48 13.12
C GLU A 174 -14.75 10.35 12.67
N VAL A 175 -15.65 10.62 13.62
CA VAL A 175 -16.71 11.63 13.47
C VAL A 175 -16.42 12.82 14.37
N SER A 176 -16.76 14.01 13.88
CA SER A 176 -16.56 15.25 14.63
C SER A 176 -17.48 15.29 15.87
N PRO A 177 -16.95 15.53 17.09
CA PRO A 177 -17.78 15.60 18.29
C PRO A 177 -18.65 16.86 18.34
N ILE A 178 -18.44 17.82 17.45
CA ILE A 178 -19.15 19.11 17.43
C ILE A 178 -20.47 18.99 16.66
N ASP A 179 -20.47 18.27 15.54
CA ASP A 179 -21.57 18.25 14.56
C ASP A 179 -21.83 16.87 13.95
N ASN A 180 -21.16 15.84 14.48
CA ASN A 180 -21.31 14.43 14.10
C ASN A 180 -21.07 14.15 12.61
N GLN A 181 -20.32 15.03 11.92
CA GLN A 181 -19.95 14.85 10.52
C GLN A 181 -18.70 13.97 10.37
N PRO A 182 -18.57 13.20 9.28
CA PRO A 182 -17.36 12.42 9.00
C PRO A 182 -16.11 13.30 8.93
N MET A 183 -15.02 12.84 9.52
CA MET A 183 -13.69 13.43 9.41
C MET A 183 -12.80 12.59 8.48
N ALA A 184 -11.68 13.15 8.04
CA ALA A 184 -10.65 12.40 7.31
C ALA A 184 -9.59 11.78 8.23
N THR A 185 -9.80 11.85 9.55
CA THR A 185 -8.90 11.29 10.56
C THR A 185 -9.19 9.80 10.70
N ILE A 186 -8.17 8.95 10.51
CA ILE A 186 -8.28 7.51 10.75
C ILE A 186 -8.63 7.26 12.21
N SER A 187 -9.54 6.31 12.46
CA SER A 187 -9.96 6.01 13.82
C SER A 187 -8.79 5.52 14.67
N GLN A 188 -8.67 6.08 15.88
CA GLN A 188 -7.66 5.64 16.85
C GLN A 188 -7.92 4.21 17.35
N SER A 189 -9.12 3.66 17.11
CA SER A 189 -9.41 2.25 17.40
C SER A 189 -8.76 1.27 16.42
N LEU A 190 -8.26 1.75 15.28
CA LEU A 190 -7.68 0.92 14.22
C LEU A 190 -6.16 0.89 14.23
N ILE A 191 -5.54 1.97 14.68
CA ILE A 191 -4.10 2.18 14.59
C ILE A 191 -3.52 2.70 15.91
N GLU A 192 -2.39 2.12 16.31
CA GLU A 192 -1.59 2.59 17.43
C GLU A 192 -0.42 3.49 16.95
N PRO A 193 0.17 4.29 17.85
CA PRO A 193 1.33 5.11 17.50
C PRO A 193 2.47 4.29 16.88
N GLY A 194 2.95 4.73 15.71
CA GLY A 194 4.04 4.08 14.99
C GLY A 194 3.61 2.97 14.02
N GLU A 195 2.38 2.46 14.10
CA GLU A 195 1.96 1.34 13.25
C GLU A 195 1.88 1.70 11.77
N LEU A 196 1.59 2.96 11.44
CA LEU A 196 1.60 3.41 10.04
C LEU A 196 2.99 3.39 9.40
N SER A 197 4.09 3.30 10.16
CA SER A 197 5.45 3.28 9.60
C SER A 197 6.27 2.06 10.03
N GLN A 198 5.80 1.25 10.98
CA GLN A 198 6.55 0.13 11.54
C GLN A 198 6.92 -0.95 10.49
N GLY A 199 6.08 -1.13 9.47
CA GLY A 199 6.27 -2.14 8.42
C GLY A 199 7.19 -1.67 7.29
N LEU A 200 7.63 -0.42 7.33
CA LEU A 200 8.49 0.19 6.32
C LEU A 200 9.97 -0.08 6.65
N CYS A 201 10.82 -0.08 5.64
CA CYS A 201 12.25 -0.30 5.85
C CYS A 201 12.85 0.77 6.77
N SER A 202 13.70 0.34 7.70
CA SER A 202 14.47 1.21 8.57
C SER A 202 15.97 0.94 8.40
N PRO A 203 16.78 1.94 8.00
CA PRO A 203 16.36 3.29 7.61
C PRO A 203 15.68 3.30 6.22
N TRP A 204 14.83 4.30 5.96
CA TRP A 204 13.99 4.37 4.74
C TRP A 204 14.80 4.43 3.44
N GLN A 205 16.04 4.92 3.49
CA GLN A 205 16.90 5.03 2.31
C GLN A 205 17.24 3.67 1.70
N ASN A 206 17.17 2.57 2.47
CA ASN A 206 17.28 1.23 1.91
C ASN A 206 16.18 0.97 0.89
N ASP A 207 14.92 1.23 1.22
CA ASP A 207 13.80 1.06 0.29
C ASP A 207 13.90 2.05 -0.88
N TYR A 208 14.28 3.29 -0.57
CA TYR A 208 14.45 4.34 -1.59
C TYR A 208 15.53 4.01 -2.64
N ARG A 209 16.56 3.22 -2.29
CA ARG A 209 17.56 2.75 -3.26
C ARG A 209 17.19 1.38 -3.85
N GLU A 210 16.86 0.42 -2.99
CA GLU A 210 16.80 -0.99 -3.32
C GLU A 210 15.44 -1.49 -3.79
N CYS A 211 14.38 -0.70 -3.65
CA CYS A 211 13.14 -1.06 -4.33
C CYS A 211 13.38 -0.95 -5.83
N ALA A 212 13.65 -2.08 -6.48
CA ALA A 212 13.91 -2.23 -7.92
C ALA A 212 12.70 -1.82 -8.78
N CYS A 213 11.61 -1.45 -8.12
CA CYS A 213 10.33 -1.29 -8.74
C CYS A 213 10.12 0.18 -9.10
N TYR A 214 9.83 0.43 -10.37
CA TYR A 214 9.37 1.71 -10.91
C TYR A 214 7.98 2.13 -10.40
N TYR A 215 7.50 1.56 -9.30
CA TYR A 215 6.15 1.75 -8.79
C TYR A 215 5.91 3.16 -8.24
N TRP A 216 6.93 3.99 -8.03
CA TRP A 216 6.74 5.27 -7.35
C TRP A 216 7.42 6.45 -8.05
N ALA A 217 7.46 6.45 -9.39
CA ALA A 217 8.08 7.49 -10.22
C ALA A 217 7.63 8.93 -9.89
N ALA A 218 6.52 9.09 -9.18
CA ALA A 218 6.08 10.39 -8.70
C ALA A 218 6.94 10.83 -7.47
N SER A 219 7.03 10.02 -6.41
CA SER A 219 7.76 10.37 -5.15
C SER A 219 9.25 10.04 -5.17
N ARG A 220 9.63 9.11 -6.06
CA ARG A 220 11.01 8.72 -6.37
C ARG A 220 11.09 8.63 -7.89
N PRO A 221 11.29 9.75 -8.60
CA PRO A 221 11.34 9.71 -10.05
C PRO A 221 12.54 8.88 -10.51
N ASP A 222 12.34 8.02 -11.50
CA ASP A 222 13.44 7.25 -12.09
C ASP A 222 13.99 7.95 -13.34
N TYR A 223 13.14 8.67 -14.06
CA TYR A 223 13.43 9.33 -15.34
C TYR A 223 13.00 10.80 -15.29
N VAL A 224 13.98 11.71 -15.25
CA VAL A 224 13.77 13.16 -15.08
C VAL A 224 14.34 13.95 -16.25
N ASN A 225 14.09 15.27 -16.28
CA ASN A 225 14.61 16.19 -17.32
C ASN A 225 14.26 15.75 -18.76
N VAL A 226 13.06 15.21 -18.95
CA VAL A 226 12.68 14.55 -20.19
C VAL A 226 12.51 15.58 -21.33
N VAL A 227 13.21 15.36 -22.43
CA VAL A 227 13.13 16.12 -23.68
C VAL A 227 12.77 15.23 -24.85
N ASP A 228 12.01 15.77 -25.81
CA ASP A 228 11.67 15.05 -27.03
C ASP A 228 12.88 14.99 -27.98
N GLY A 229 13.18 13.80 -28.47
CA GLY A 229 14.20 13.59 -29.47
C GLY A 229 13.72 13.87 -30.90
N PRO A 230 14.64 14.23 -31.82
CA PRO A 230 14.30 14.45 -33.23
C PRO A 230 13.87 13.16 -33.95
N ASP A 231 14.13 12.00 -33.33
CA ASP A 231 13.73 10.66 -33.72
C ASP A 231 12.37 10.22 -33.11
N GLY A 232 11.70 11.10 -32.36
CA GLY A 232 10.44 10.79 -31.67
C GLY A 232 10.60 9.94 -30.41
N VAL A 233 11.83 9.72 -29.95
CA VAL A 233 12.17 9.03 -28.70
C VAL A 233 12.46 10.08 -27.63
N SER A 234 11.96 9.90 -26.41
CA SER A 234 12.30 10.79 -25.31
C SER A 234 13.73 10.53 -24.82
N ARG A 235 14.43 11.57 -24.38
CA ARG A 235 15.72 11.48 -23.66
C ARG A 235 15.57 12.14 -22.30
N GLY A 236 16.25 11.62 -21.29
CA GLY A 236 16.19 12.13 -19.93
C GLY A 236 17.23 11.44 -19.07
N ASP A 237 17.27 11.83 -17.80
CA ASP A 237 18.31 11.45 -16.87
C ASP A 237 17.80 10.44 -15.86
N ASN A 238 18.70 9.60 -15.36
CA ASN A 238 18.44 8.82 -14.16
C ASN A 238 18.54 9.74 -12.94
N TRP A 239 17.46 9.84 -12.16
CA TRP A 239 17.42 10.64 -10.92
C TRP A 239 18.53 10.27 -9.94
N MET A 240 18.84 8.97 -9.85
CA MET A 240 19.81 8.40 -8.93
C MET A 240 21.25 8.48 -9.44
N ALA A 241 21.48 8.97 -10.67
CA ALA A 241 22.83 9.16 -11.19
C ALA A 241 23.61 10.15 -10.33
N VAL A 242 24.86 9.80 -9.99
CA VAL A 242 25.81 10.68 -9.29
C VAL A 242 26.12 11.90 -10.16
N GLU A 243 26.39 11.62 -11.44
CA GLU A 243 26.66 12.60 -12.49
C GLU A 243 25.66 12.39 -13.63
N ARG A 244 24.98 13.46 -14.03
CA ARG A 244 24.02 13.44 -15.15
C ARG A 244 24.70 13.93 -16.43
N PRO A 245 24.72 13.15 -17.52
CA PRO A 245 25.41 13.54 -18.74
C PRO A 245 24.86 14.84 -19.35
N PRO A 246 25.73 15.79 -19.76
CA PRO A 246 25.29 16.98 -20.48
C PRO A 246 24.57 16.61 -21.78
N GLY A 247 23.34 17.10 -21.95
CA GLY A 247 22.51 16.81 -23.13
C GLY A 247 21.64 15.55 -23.02
N GLY A 248 21.58 14.94 -21.83
CA GLY A 248 20.75 13.78 -21.54
C GLY A 248 21.48 12.47 -21.79
N GLY A 249 21.23 11.50 -20.93
CA GLY A 249 21.80 10.17 -21.04
C GLY A 249 21.39 9.33 -19.84
N TYR A 250 20.51 8.36 -20.08
CA TYR A 250 20.02 7.50 -19.00
C TYR A 250 21.13 6.56 -18.53
N VAL A 251 21.66 6.82 -17.34
CA VAL A 251 22.58 5.91 -16.66
C VAL A 251 21.77 4.71 -16.16
N LEU A 252 22.08 3.52 -16.68
CA LEU A 252 21.37 2.31 -16.28
C LEU A 252 21.82 1.88 -14.87
N ASP A 253 20.87 1.72 -13.95
CA ASP A 253 21.14 1.11 -12.64
C ASP A 253 21.09 -0.41 -12.75
N ASP A 254 22.25 -1.02 -13.01
CA ASP A 254 22.42 -2.47 -13.01
C ASP A 254 22.82 -3.03 -11.64
N ARG A 255 22.82 -2.18 -10.60
CA ARG A 255 23.24 -2.46 -9.22
C ARG A 255 24.70 -2.93 -9.07
N SER A 256 25.49 -2.82 -10.13
CA SER A 256 26.91 -3.18 -10.12
C SER A 256 27.82 -1.97 -10.34
N ASP A 257 27.31 -0.92 -10.99
CA ASP A 257 28.03 0.31 -11.28
C ASP A 257 27.85 1.37 -10.16
N SER A 258 28.95 2.07 -9.86
CA SER A 258 29.04 3.21 -8.92
C SER A 258 28.54 4.54 -9.49
N SER A 259 28.03 4.54 -10.71
CA SER A 259 27.50 5.72 -11.40
C SER A 259 26.14 6.20 -10.85
N VAL A 260 25.51 5.43 -9.97
CA VAL A 260 24.31 5.80 -9.22
C VAL A 260 24.57 5.79 -7.71
N TRP A 261 23.87 6.63 -6.95
CA TRP A 261 24.02 6.71 -5.49
C TRP A 261 23.77 5.36 -4.82
N SER A 262 24.68 4.95 -3.93
CA SER A 262 24.53 3.77 -3.08
C SER A 262 23.70 4.08 -1.82
N TYR A 263 23.15 3.05 -1.18
CA TYR A 263 22.46 3.21 0.11
C TYR A 263 23.40 3.79 1.18
N GLU A 264 24.69 3.44 1.19
CA GLU A 264 25.66 3.95 2.15
C GLU A 264 25.87 5.46 2.01
N GLN A 265 26.00 5.95 0.78
CA GLN A 265 26.11 7.39 0.51
C GLN A 265 24.84 8.13 0.93
N LEU A 266 23.66 7.56 0.67
CA LEU A 266 22.39 8.15 1.10
C LEU A 266 22.22 8.14 2.63
N PHE A 267 22.74 7.14 3.34
CA PHE A 267 22.74 7.16 4.80
C PHE A 267 23.59 8.31 5.36
N GLN A 268 24.71 8.60 4.70
CA GLN A 268 25.64 9.64 5.13
C GLN A 268 25.12 11.05 4.79
N ASN A 269 24.57 11.26 3.59
CA ASN A 269 24.22 12.60 3.12
C ASN A 269 23.07 12.63 2.08
N TRP A 270 21.94 11.97 2.34
CA TRP A 270 20.79 12.00 1.43
C TRP A 270 20.32 13.43 1.08
N GLN A 271 20.34 14.37 2.04
CA GLN A 271 19.93 15.77 1.79
C GLN A 271 20.88 16.49 0.82
N GLY A 272 22.16 16.16 0.88
CA GLY A 272 23.17 16.68 -0.03
C GLY A 272 23.07 16.08 -1.44
N HIS A 273 22.74 14.78 -1.53
CA HIS A 273 22.73 14.03 -2.78
C HIS A 273 21.40 14.12 -3.55
N LEU A 274 20.26 14.19 -2.86
CA LEU A 274 18.92 14.20 -3.45
C LEU A 274 18.35 15.63 -3.51
N LYS A 275 19.12 16.57 -4.06
CA LYS A 275 18.66 17.97 -4.22
C LYS A 275 17.83 18.13 -5.50
N PHE A 276 16.76 18.91 -5.39
CA PHE A 276 16.02 19.38 -6.56
C PHE A 276 16.62 20.69 -7.05
N VAL A 277 17.13 20.69 -8.27
CA VAL A 277 17.60 21.91 -8.94
C VAL A 277 16.42 22.56 -9.63
N VAL A 278 15.79 23.54 -8.98
CA VAL A 278 14.65 24.28 -9.55
C VAL A 278 15.15 25.55 -10.23
N GLY A 279 15.13 25.57 -11.56
CA GLY A 279 15.53 26.75 -12.35
C GLY A 279 17.04 27.06 -12.36
N GLY A 280 17.87 26.22 -11.73
CA GLY A 280 19.34 26.25 -11.81
C GLY A 280 19.89 25.25 -12.83
N SER A 281 21.21 25.20 -12.98
CA SER A 281 21.90 24.21 -13.84
C SER A 281 22.60 23.15 -13.00
N GLU A 282 22.74 21.94 -13.53
CA GLU A 282 23.51 20.85 -12.90
C GLU A 282 24.95 21.26 -12.56
N ALA A 283 25.54 22.18 -13.32
CA ALA A 283 26.87 22.73 -13.04
C ALA A 283 26.91 23.51 -11.71
N GLN A 284 25.84 24.25 -11.38
CA GLN A 284 25.74 24.95 -10.10
C GLN A 284 25.59 23.96 -8.94
N ASP A 285 24.82 22.89 -9.13
CA ASP A 285 24.69 21.85 -8.10
C ASP A 285 26.03 21.12 -7.85
N ALA A 286 26.81 20.86 -8.91
CA ALA A 286 28.14 20.29 -8.79
C ALA A 286 29.10 21.20 -7.97
N GLU A 287 29.08 22.50 -8.21
CA GLU A 287 29.84 23.49 -7.42
C GLU A 287 29.40 23.51 -5.95
N ASP A 288 28.09 23.54 -5.70
CA ASP A 288 27.51 23.54 -4.34
C ASP A 288 27.84 22.25 -3.55
N ARG A 289 28.02 21.12 -4.23
CA ARG A 289 28.45 19.84 -3.61
C ARG A 289 29.93 19.86 -3.22
N ALA A 290 30.78 20.50 -4.02
CA ALA A 290 32.21 20.61 -3.75
C ALA A 290 32.53 21.54 -2.56
N ASP A 291 31.69 22.55 -2.30
CA ASP A 291 31.86 23.49 -1.18
C ASP A 291 31.42 22.92 0.19
N GLN A 292 30.80 21.73 0.22
CA GLN A 292 30.29 21.08 1.45
C GLN A 292 31.17 19.93 1.97
N SER A 293 32.34 19.70 1.38
CA SER A 293 33.37 18.73 1.84
C SER A 293 34.49 19.40 2.63
#